data_AF-A0A1I1E9X9-F1
#
_entry.id   AF-A0A1I1E9X9-F1
#
_cell.length_a   1.000
_cell.length_b   1.000
_cell.length_c   1.000
_cell.angle_alpha   90.00
_cell.angle_beta   90.00
_cell.angle_gamma   90.00
#
_symmetry.space_group_name_H-M   'P 1'
#
loop_
_entity.id
_entity.type
_entity.pdbx_description
1 polymer ?
#
loop_
_entity_poly.entity_id
_entity_poly.type
_entity_poly.pdbx_seq_one_letter_code
_entity_poly.pdbx_strand_id
1 'polypeptide(L)'
;MYFWLQNETYMATTLEKTPARKTDNNANKTHYYVTLAVAVAIGMAGTFVRFIDDSVLLSAISNILLAVGWFIVFRVVFRIMK
;
A
#
# COMPACT_ATOMS: atom_id res chain seq x y z
N MET A 1 23.38 -13.76 -47.51
CA MET A 1 21.96 -13.55 -47.12
C MET A 1 21.55 -14.46 -45.96
N TYR A 2 21.78 -15.77 -46.04
CA TYR A 2 21.49 -16.72 -44.94
C TYR A 2 22.15 -16.40 -43.60
N PHE A 3 23.38 -15.88 -43.61
CA PHE A 3 24.12 -15.50 -42.39
C PHE A 3 23.42 -14.39 -41.58
N TRP A 4 22.82 -13.42 -42.26
CA TRP A 4 22.12 -12.29 -41.63
C TRP A 4 20.77 -12.72 -41.02
N LEU A 5 20.03 -13.58 -41.72
CA LEU A 5 18.78 -14.19 -41.24
C LEU A 5 18.98 -15.04 -39.98
N GLN A 6 20.11 -15.75 -39.90
CA GLN A 6 20.48 -16.51 -38.71
C GLN A 6 20.73 -15.60 -37.51
N ASN A 7 21.53 -14.54 -37.68
CA ASN A 7 21.80 -13.60 -36.59
C ASN A 7 20.52 -12.92 -36.06
N GLU A 8 19.59 -12.54 -36.94
CA GLU A 8 18.31 -11.95 -36.55
C GLU A 8 17.41 -12.94 -35.80
N THR A 9 17.35 -14.19 -36.25
CA THR A 9 16.56 -15.23 -35.56
C THR A 9 17.15 -15.60 -34.21
N TYR A 10 18.48 -15.71 -34.08
CA TYR A 10 19.15 -15.93 -32.79
C TYR A 10 18.92 -14.77 -31.80
N MET A 11 18.91 -13.52 -32.28
CA MET A 11 18.59 -12.36 -31.44
C MET A 11 17.10 -12.33 -31.05
N ALA A 12 16.20 -12.70 -31.96
CA ALA A 12 14.76 -12.77 -31.69
C ALA A 12 14.41 -13.90 -30.68
N THR A 13 15.13 -15.03 -30.70
CA THR A 13 14.94 -16.11 -29.72
C THR A 13 15.63 -15.84 -28.39
N THR A 14 16.75 -15.09 -28.33
CA THR A 14 17.43 -14.77 -27.05
C THR A 14 16.74 -13.67 -26.24
N LEU A 15 15.84 -12.91 -26.86
CA LEU A 15 14.81 -12.14 -26.15
C LEU A 15 13.70 -13.04 -25.56
N GLU A 16 13.90 -14.36 -25.55
CA GLU A 16 13.13 -15.36 -24.82
C GLU A 16 12.82 -14.84 -23.42
N LYS A 17 11.57 -14.42 -23.30
CA LYS A 17 10.72 -14.48 -22.12
C LYS A 17 11.54 -14.48 -20.83
N THR A 18 11.83 -13.28 -20.33
CA THR A 18 12.23 -13.09 -18.92
C THR A 18 11.36 -14.02 -18.09
N PRO A 19 11.94 -15.01 -17.38
CA PRO A 19 11.16 -15.99 -16.65
C PRO A 19 10.22 -15.19 -15.75
N ALA A 20 8.91 -15.49 -15.82
CA ALA A 20 7.91 -14.73 -15.09
C ALA A 20 8.38 -14.61 -13.64
N ARG A 21 8.84 -13.41 -13.27
CA ARG A 21 9.35 -13.15 -11.93
C ARG A 21 8.19 -13.50 -11.01
N LYS A 22 8.36 -14.52 -10.16
CA LYS A 22 7.41 -14.79 -9.08
C LYS A 22 7.46 -13.58 -8.16
N THR A 23 6.68 -12.56 -8.50
CA THR A 23 6.48 -11.38 -7.68
C THR A 23 5.55 -11.81 -6.57
N ASP A 24 6.05 -11.81 -5.34
CA ASP A 24 5.18 -11.89 -4.19
C ASP A 24 4.38 -10.59 -4.14
N ASN A 25 3.14 -10.67 -4.63
CA ASN A 25 2.23 -9.55 -4.68
C ASN A 25 1.53 -9.32 -3.33
N ASN A 26 2.04 -9.87 -2.22
CA ASN A 26 1.52 -9.63 -0.88
C ASN A 26 1.37 -8.12 -0.62
N ALA A 27 2.42 -7.34 -0.82
CA ALA A 27 2.41 -5.90 -0.57
C ALA A 27 1.36 -5.14 -1.40
N ASN A 28 1.00 -5.62 -2.58
CA ASN A 28 0.05 -4.99 -3.50
C ASN A 28 -1.39 -5.50 -3.35
N LYS A 29 -1.72 -6.21 -2.26
CA LYS A 29 -3.10 -6.70 -2.05
C LYS A 29 -4.05 -5.54 -1.74
N THR A 30 -5.15 -5.43 -2.50
CA THR A 30 -6.18 -4.37 -2.39
C THR A 30 -6.65 -4.11 -0.96
N HIS A 31 -6.81 -5.15 -0.15
CA HIS A 31 -7.27 -4.99 1.24
C HIS A 31 -6.34 -4.14 2.10
N TYR A 32 -5.03 -4.08 1.81
CA TYR A 32 -4.11 -3.18 2.52
C TYR A 32 -4.40 -1.72 2.22
N TYR A 33 -4.62 -1.36 0.95
CA TYR A 33 -4.99 0.00 0.55
C TYR A 33 -6.32 0.44 1.15
N VAL A 34 -7.34 -0.43 1.11
CA VAL A 34 -8.66 -0.14 1.69
C VAL A 34 -8.55 0.06 3.20
N THR A 35 -7.80 -0.81 3.89
CA THR A 35 -7.62 -0.69 5.36
C THR A 35 -6.85 0.58 5.71
N LEU A 36 -5.81 0.94 4.95
CA LEU A 36 -5.06 2.18 5.12
C LEU A 36 -5.94 3.41 4.88
N ALA A 37 -6.77 3.41 3.83
CA ALA A 37 -7.70 4.51 3.55
C ALA A 37 -8.69 4.72 4.70
N VAL A 38 -9.24 3.64 5.26
CA VAL A 38 -10.11 3.70 6.44
C VAL A 38 -9.36 4.26 7.65
N ALA A 39 -8.12 3.82 7.89
CA ALA A 39 -7.32 4.31 9.01
C ALA A 39 -6.99 5.81 8.88
N VAL A 40 -6.69 6.28 7.67
CA VAL A 40 -6.50 7.71 7.37
C VAL A 40 -7.79 8.49 7.58
N ALA A 41 -8.94 7.98 7.15
CA ALA A 41 -10.23 8.61 7.39
C ALA A 41 -10.54 8.77 8.89
N ILE A 42 -10.23 7.75 9.70
CA ILE A 42 -10.35 7.81 11.17
C ILE A 42 -9.42 8.88 11.74
N GLY A 43 -8.16 8.94 11.28
CA GLY A 43 -7.20 9.96 11.72
C GLY A 43 -7.64 11.38 11.35
N MET A 44 -8.18 11.57 10.16
CA MET A 44 -8.77 12.83 9.73
C MET A 44 -9.98 13.21 10.59
N ALA A 45 -10.89 12.26 10.87
CA ALA A 45 -12.03 12.50 11.74
C ALA A 45 -11.59 12.94 13.14
N GLY A 46 -10.63 12.25 13.77
CA GLY A 46 -10.07 12.65 15.06
C GLY A 46 -9.41 14.04 15.02
N THR A 47 -8.72 14.36 13.93
CA THR A 47 -8.12 15.69 13.71
C THR A 47 -9.19 16.77 13.63
N PHE A 48 -10.27 16.55 12.88
CA PHE A 48 -11.37 17.53 12.77
C PHE A 48 -12.17 17.69 14.06
N VAL A 49 -12.37 16.62 14.84
CA VAL A 49 -13.05 16.68 16.14
C VAL A 49 -12.39 17.69 17.08
N ARG A 50 -11.07 17.89 17.00
CA ARG A 50 -10.36 18.92 17.80
C ARG A 50 -10.83 20.35 17.56
N PHE A 51 -11.43 20.61 16.41
CA PHE A 51 -11.82 21.97 16.01
C PHE A 51 -13.32 22.23 16.17
N ILE A 52 -14.08 21.27 16.73
CA ILE A 52 -15.53 21.43 16.93
C ILE A 52 -15.82 22.36 18.12
N ASP A 53 -15.23 22.08 19.29
CA ASP A 53 -15.41 22.84 20.52
C ASP A 53 -14.34 22.46 21.56
N ASP A 54 -14.07 23.34 22.53
CA ASP A 54 -13.09 23.11 23.60
C ASP A 54 -13.73 22.35 24.78
N SER A 55 -14.10 21.09 24.49
CA SER A 55 -14.70 20.19 25.46
C SER A 55 -13.74 19.03 25.80
N VAL A 56 -13.61 18.73 27.09
CA VAL A 56 -12.82 17.58 27.58
C VAL A 56 -13.29 16.27 26.93
N LEU A 57 -14.60 16.13 26.71
CA LEU A 57 -15.17 14.95 26.05
C LEU A 57 -14.72 14.84 24.59
N LEU A 58 -14.80 15.94 23.82
CA LEU A 58 -14.38 15.95 22.41
C LEU A 58 -12.87 15.75 22.29
N SER A 59 -12.09 16.33 23.20
CA SER A 59 -10.64 16.10 23.28
C SER A 59 -10.31 14.62 23.52
N ALA A 60 -11.02 13.96 24.44
CA ALA A 60 -10.86 12.53 24.69
C ALA A 60 -11.24 11.69 23.45
N ILE A 61 -12.36 11.98 22.80
CA ILE A 61 -12.81 11.29 21.57
C ILE A 61 -11.78 11.45 20.45
N SER A 62 -11.29 12.67 20.23
CA SER A 62 -10.22 12.95 19.26
C SER A 62 -8.97 12.12 19.53
N ASN A 63 -8.51 12.06 20.77
CA ASN A 63 -7.32 11.30 21.14
C ASN A 63 -7.52 9.79 20.91
N ILE A 64 -8.71 9.25 21.21
CA ILE A 64 -9.05 7.85 20.94
C ILE A 64 -9.04 7.57 19.44
N LEU A 65 -9.69 8.40 18.63
CA LEU A 65 -9.72 8.24 17.17
C LEU A 65 -8.31 8.25 16.58
N LEU A 66 -7.45 9.17 17.02
CA LEU A 66 -6.06 9.24 16.56
C LEU A 66 -5.24 8.03 17.00
N ALA A 67 -5.40 7.56 18.24
CA ALA A 67 -4.74 6.36 18.73
C ALA A 67 -5.17 5.12 17.95
N VAL A 68 -6.46 4.99 17.64
CA VAL A 68 -7.00 3.88 16.82
C VAL A 68 -6.47 3.95 15.40
N GLY A 69 -6.49 5.13 14.76
CA GLY A 69 -5.96 5.31 13.40
C GLY A 69 -4.48 4.92 13.32
N TRP A 70 -3.67 5.40 14.26
CA TRP A 70 -2.25 5.07 14.39
C TRP A 70 -2.00 3.57 14.57
N PHE A 71 -2.74 2.92 15.48
CA PHE A 71 -2.64 1.50 15.73
C PHE A 71 -2.94 0.66 14.47
N ILE A 72 -4.00 1.02 13.73
CA ILE A 72 -4.37 0.31 12.49
C ILE A 72 -3.31 0.49 11.41
N VAL A 73 -2.82 1.72 11.19
CA VAL A 73 -1.76 2.00 10.20
C VAL A 73 -0.55 1.12 10.45
N PHE A 74 -0.02 1.10 11.68
CA PHE A 74 1.14 0.28 11.99
C PHE A 74 0.87 -1.21 11.87
N ARG A 75 -0.32 -1.67 12.28
CA ARG A 75 -0.71 -3.08 12.13
C ARG A 75 -0.68 -3.52 10.66
N VAL A 76 -1.12 -2.67 9.75
CA VAL A 76 -1.14 -2.93 8.30
C VAL A 76 0.26 -2.82 7.71
N VAL A 77 1.02 -1.77 8.03
CA VAL A 77 2.40 -1.58 7.53
C VAL A 77 3.28 -2.76 7.90
N PHE A 78 3.26 -3.22 9.16
CA PHE A 78 4.03 -4.40 9.57
C PHE A 78 3.57 -5.69 8.90
N ARG A 79 2.33 -5.76 8.42
CA ARG A 79 1.83 -6.90 7.65
C ARG A 79 2.25 -6.84 6.17
N ILE A 80 2.42 -5.64 5.62
CA ILE A 80 2.96 -5.41 4.26
C ILE A 80 4.45 -5.74 4.22
N MET A 81 5.20 -5.36 5.26
CA MET A 81 6.65 -5.59 5.37
C MET A 81 7.03 -7.05 5.68
N LYS A 82 6.05 -7.87 6.03
CA LYS A 82 6.24 -9.30 6.33
C LYS A 82 5.96 -10.13 5.10
#